data_AF-A0A843H8E6-F1
#
_entry.id   AF-A0A843H8E6-F1
#
_cell.length_a   1.000
_cell.length_b   1.000
_cell.length_c   1.000
_cell.angle_alpha   90.00
_cell.angle_beta   90.00
_cell.angle_gamma   90.00
#
_symmetry.space_group_name_H-M   'P 1'
#
loop_
_entity.id
_entity.type
_entity.pdbx_description
1 polymer ?
#
loop_
_entity_poly.entity_id
_entity_poly.type
_entity_poly.pdbx_seq_one_letter_code
_entity_poly.pdbx_strand_id
1 'polypeptide(L)'
;MKIKVCPICGSEAKCRKLYGNLYDVTCSNCGLRLRSSNKDKCIDTWNTRFFERTVEPEVNEIVGVRIEHIRKKRDFSQRELALRAGVTWHIINAIENGKCIADYDMIVKLADGLGVSCDFLLRGKEKHVE
;
A
#
# COMPACT_ATOMS: atom_id res chain seq x y z
N MET A 1 -6.08 17.56 12.76
CA MET A 1 -6.62 16.17 12.66
C MET A 1 -5.66 15.16 13.30
N LYS A 2 -6.16 14.02 13.80
CA LYS A 2 -5.32 12.89 14.26
C LYS A 2 -4.90 12.04 13.05
N ILE A 3 -3.63 11.63 13.01
CA ILE A 3 -3.09 10.78 11.95
C ILE A 3 -3.53 9.34 12.22
N LYS A 4 -4.06 8.65 11.22
CA LYS A 4 -4.37 7.22 11.28
C LYS A 4 -3.10 6.37 11.10
N VAL A 5 -3.17 5.11 11.52
CA VAL A 5 -2.10 4.13 11.23
C VAL A 5 -1.85 4.02 9.73
N CYS A 6 -0.69 3.49 9.35
CA CYS A 6 -0.31 3.33 7.97
C CYS A 6 -1.34 2.48 7.21
N PRO A 7 -1.90 2.97 6.08
CA PRO A 7 -2.88 2.21 5.30
C PRO A 7 -2.27 0.97 4.66
N ILE A 8 -0.95 0.95 4.45
CA ILE A 8 -0.25 -0.19 3.84
C ILE A 8 0.00 -1.29 4.87
N CYS A 9 0.64 -0.97 6.00
CA CYS A 9 1.15 -1.99 6.92
C CYS A 9 0.51 -1.97 8.32
N GLY A 10 -0.40 -1.04 8.59
CA GLY A 10 -1.04 -0.89 9.90
C GLY A 10 -0.12 -0.38 11.02
N SER A 11 1.16 -0.17 10.76
CA SER A 11 2.10 0.40 11.74
C SER A 11 1.85 1.89 11.98
N GLU A 12 2.44 2.44 13.04
CA GLU A 12 2.32 3.86 13.36
C GLU A 12 2.84 4.77 12.24
N ALA A 13 2.16 5.91 12.10
CA ALA A 13 2.52 6.97 11.16
C ALA A 13 2.92 8.23 11.94
N LYS A 14 3.96 8.93 11.46
CA LYS A 14 4.47 10.16 12.07
C LYS A 14 4.43 11.31 11.07
N CYS A 15 3.83 12.42 11.46
CA CYS A 15 3.94 13.68 10.72
C CYS A 15 5.10 14.51 11.24
N ARG A 16 5.95 15.04 10.37
CA ARG A 16 7.02 15.98 10.72
C ARG A 16 7.02 17.18 9.79
N LYS A 17 7.49 18.32 10.31
CA LYS A 17 7.80 19.51 9.50
C LYS A 17 9.23 19.38 9.01
N LEU A 18 9.45 19.54 7.71
CA LEU A 18 10.77 19.45 7.09
C LEU A 18 11.44 20.83 7.07
N TYR A 19 10.96 21.71 6.20
CA TYR A 19 11.47 23.08 6.04
C TYR A 19 10.36 23.99 5.48
N GLY A 20 10.40 25.27 5.81
CA GLY A 20 9.38 26.23 5.37
C GLY A 20 7.97 25.76 5.76
N ASN A 21 7.08 25.58 4.78
CA ASN A 21 5.74 25.02 4.97
C ASN A 21 5.62 23.55 4.54
N LEU A 22 6.72 22.86 4.26
CA LEU A 22 6.71 21.47 3.81
C LEU A 22 6.58 20.53 5.01
N TYR A 23 5.55 19.68 4.97
CA TYR A 23 5.31 18.61 5.93
C TYR A 23 5.43 17.25 5.24
N ASP A 24 5.88 16.25 5.98
CA ASP A 24 5.77 14.85 5.59
C ASP A 24 4.95 14.04 6.61
N VAL A 25 4.24 13.02 6.12
CA VAL A 25 3.75 11.92 6.94
C VAL A 25 4.47 10.66 6.47
N THR A 26 5.05 9.93 7.42
CA THR A 26 5.89 8.76 7.15
C THR A 26 5.49 7.58 8.02
N CYS A 27 5.45 6.38 7.43
CA CYS A 27 5.38 5.14 8.17
C CYS A 27 6.78 4.66 8.55
N SER A 28 6.98 4.33 9.83
CA SER A 28 8.25 3.83 10.34
C SER A 28 8.60 2.42 9.87
N ASN A 29 7.60 1.63 9.48
CA ASN A 29 7.79 0.24 9.07
C ASN A 29 7.98 0.12 7.54
N CYS A 30 6.92 0.40 6.77
CA CYS A 30 6.96 0.20 5.32
C CYS A 30 7.63 1.34 4.52
N GLY A 31 7.98 2.46 5.17
CA GLY A 31 8.60 3.62 4.53
C GLY A 31 7.67 4.49 3.68
N LEU A 32 6.36 4.19 3.63
CA LEU A 32 5.39 5.02 2.92
C LEU A 32 5.52 6.47 3.37
N ARG A 33 5.66 7.38 2.41
CA ARG A 33 5.86 8.81 2.64
C ARG A 33 4.90 9.64 1.79
N LEU A 34 4.33 10.66 2.41
CA LEU A 34 3.46 11.63 1.77
C LEU A 34 3.93 13.03 2.11
N ARG A 35 4.03 13.92 1.12
CA ARG A 35 4.46 15.31 1.32
C ARG A 35 3.39 16.29 0.87
N SER A 36 3.28 17.41 1.58
CA SER A 36 2.40 18.52 1.25
C SER A 36 2.92 19.82 1.87
N SER A 37 2.69 20.94 1.20
CA SER A 37 2.95 22.29 1.73
C SER A 37 1.92 22.75 2.77
N ASN A 38 0.91 21.93 3.06
CA ASN A 38 -0.10 22.17 4.08
C ASN A 38 -0.20 20.93 4.97
N LYS A 39 -0.04 21.11 6.29
CA LYS A 39 -0.04 20.04 7.29
C LYS A 39 -1.36 19.29 7.33
N ASP A 40 -2.48 19.99 7.41
CA ASP A 40 -3.80 19.36 7.49
C ASP A 40 -4.12 18.63 6.20
N LYS A 41 -3.80 19.22 5.04
CA LYS A 41 -3.90 18.49 3.77
C LYS A 41 -3.00 17.26 3.77
N CYS A 42 -1.78 17.32 4.31
CA CYS A 42 -0.88 16.16 4.39
C CYS A 42 -1.48 15.02 5.22
N ILE A 43 -2.07 15.35 6.38
CA ILE A 43 -2.69 14.40 7.30
C ILE A 43 -4.00 13.88 6.73
N ASP A 44 -4.83 14.75 6.18
CA ASP A 44 -6.07 14.38 5.50
C ASP A 44 -5.75 13.42 4.37
N THR A 45 -4.87 13.82 3.45
CA THR A 45 -4.38 12.99 2.35
C THR A 45 -3.68 11.71 2.87
N TRP A 46 -3.02 11.67 4.03
CA TRP A 46 -2.59 10.38 4.60
C TRP A 46 -3.76 9.47 5.01
N ASN A 47 -4.78 10.09 5.58
CA ASN A 47 -5.99 9.42 6.04
C ASN A 47 -6.96 9.08 4.89
N THR A 48 -6.86 9.75 3.73
CA THR A 48 -7.85 9.76 2.64
C THR A 48 -7.28 9.53 1.23
N ARG A 49 -6.00 9.79 0.92
CA ARG A 49 -5.42 9.69 -0.45
C ARG A 49 -5.33 8.26 -0.98
N PHE A 50 -5.64 7.27 -0.14
CA PHE A 50 -5.84 5.89 -0.60
C PHE A 50 -7.32 5.55 -0.82
N PHE A 51 -8.24 6.48 -0.54
CA PHE A 51 -9.68 6.30 -0.51
C PHE A 51 -10.40 7.61 -0.87
N GLU A 52 -10.56 7.89 -2.18
CA GLU A 52 -11.43 8.98 -2.66
C GLU A 52 -12.95 8.69 -2.47
N ARG A 53 -13.34 7.66 -1.71
CA ARG A 53 -14.75 7.27 -1.56
C ARG A 53 -15.16 7.11 -0.10
N THR A 54 -16.37 7.57 0.20
CA THR A 54 -17.03 7.71 1.51
C THR A 54 -17.45 6.38 2.18
N VAL A 55 -16.70 5.30 1.99
CA VAL A 55 -17.00 3.96 2.54
C VAL A 55 -15.74 3.37 3.18
N GLU A 56 -15.91 2.59 4.25
CA GLU A 56 -14.81 1.83 4.84
C GLU A 56 -14.16 0.95 3.76
N PRO A 57 -12.82 0.88 3.71
CA PRO A 57 -12.13 0.07 2.70
C PRO A 57 -12.59 -1.39 2.76
N GLU A 58 -13.06 -1.92 1.63
CA GLU A 58 -13.14 -3.38 1.51
C GLU A 58 -11.72 -3.96 1.55
N VAL A 59 -11.57 -5.14 2.15
CA VAL A 59 -10.28 -5.83 2.32
C VAL A 59 -9.48 -5.90 1.01
N ASN A 60 -10.17 -6.05 -0.13
CA ASN A 60 -9.56 -6.14 -1.46
C ASN A 60 -8.85 -4.86 -1.90
N GLU A 61 -9.42 -3.70 -1.59
CA GLU A 61 -8.83 -2.41 -1.95
C GLU A 61 -7.51 -2.23 -1.20
N ILE A 62 -7.50 -2.55 0.11
CA ILE A 62 -6.30 -2.51 0.94
C ILE A 62 -5.21 -3.46 0.39
N VAL A 63 -5.60 -4.67 -0.02
CA VAL A 63 -4.67 -5.65 -0.61
C VAL A 63 -4.06 -5.11 -1.90
N GLY A 64 -4.87 -4.53 -2.79
CA GLY A 64 -4.41 -3.91 -4.03
C GLY A 64 -3.37 -2.82 -3.79
N VAL A 65 -3.61 -1.95 -2.80
CA VAL A 65 -2.65 -0.90 -2.44
C VAL A 65 -1.34 -1.50 -1.90
N ARG A 66 -1.40 -2.55 -1.09
CA ARG A 66 -0.19 -3.23 -0.57
C ARG A 66 0.63 -3.86 -1.68
N ILE A 67 -0.02 -4.50 -2.65
CA ILE A 67 0.62 -5.06 -3.83
C ILE A 67 1.37 -3.96 -4.59
N GLU A 68 0.68 -2.85 -4.89
CA GLU A 68 1.28 -1.73 -5.63
C GLU A 68 2.50 -1.16 -4.89
N HIS A 69 2.38 -0.98 -3.57
CA HIS A 69 3.46 -0.44 -2.73
C HIS A 69 4.71 -1.33 -2.76
N ILE A 70 4.56 -2.64 -2.53
CA ILE A 70 5.71 -3.57 -2.54
C ILE A 70 6.29 -3.68 -3.94
N ARG A 71 5.44 -3.75 -4.97
CA ARG A 71 5.88 -3.78 -6.36
C ARG A 71 6.78 -2.57 -6.68
N LYS A 72 6.35 -1.36 -6.33
CA LYS A 72 7.14 -0.13 -6.50
C LYS A 72 8.40 -0.11 -5.63
N LYS A 73 8.33 -0.59 -4.39
CA LYS A 73 9.50 -0.70 -3.49
C LYS A 73 10.59 -1.63 -4.06
N ARG A 74 10.20 -2.59 -4.91
CA ARG A 74 11.09 -3.53 -5.61
C ARG A 74 11.41 -3.12 -7.05
N ASP A 75 11.03 -1.91 -7.47
CA ASP A 75 11.21 -1.41 -8.84
C ASP A 75 10.59 -2.29 -9.94
N PHE A 76 9.54 -3.03 -9.60
CA PHE A 76 8.81 -3.84 -10.58
C PHE A 76 7.78 -2.99 -11.33
N SER A 77 7.70 -3.15 -12.64
CA SER A 77 6.52 -2.71 -13.40
C SER A 77 5.34 -3.65 -13.16
N GLN A 78 4.10 -3.24 -13.49
CA GLN A 78 2.94 -4.16 -13.43
C GLN A 78 3.16 -5.40 -14.31
N ARG A 79 3.83 -5.24 -15.47
CA ARG A 79 4.17 -6.35 -16.37
C ARG A 79 5.21 -7.29 -15.75
N GLU A 80 6.20 -6.74 -15.06
CA GLU A 80 7.22 -7.52 -14.36
C GLU A 80 6.61 -8.36 -13.24
N LEU A 81 5.73 -7.77 -12.43
CA LEU A 81 5.00 -8.52 -11.40
C LEU A 81 4.12 -9.62 -12.03
N ALA A 82 3.42 -9.30 -13.12
CA ALA A 82 2.58 -10.27 -13.82
C ALA A 82 3.39 -11.49 -14.29
N LEU A 83 4.56 -11.26 -14.87
CA LEU A 83 5.48 -12.32 -15.30
C LEU A 83 5.93 -13.20 -14.12
N ARG A 84 6.33 -12.57 -13.00
CA ARG A 84 6.79 -13.27 -11.79
C ARG A 84 5.69 -14.08 -11.11
N ALA A 85 4.46 -13.57 -11.10
CA ALA A 85 3.30 -14.22 -10.49
C ALA A 85 2.61 -15.22 -11.44
N GLY A 86 3.02 -15.32 -12.71
CA GLY A 86 2.38 -16.20 -13.70
C GLY A 86 0.95 -15.78 -14.04
N VAL A 87 0.67 -14.47 -14.08
CA VAL A 87 -0.65 -13.90 -14.38
C VAL A 87 -0.55 -12.85 -15.48
N THR A 88 -1.70 -12.32 -15.94
CA THR A 88 -1.71 -11.25 -16.94
C THR A 88 -1.58 -9.88 -16.27
N TRP A 89 -0.92 -8.93 -16.94
CA TRP A 89 -0.74 -7.56 -16.40
C TRP A 89 -2.07 -6.82 -16.18
N HIS A 90 -3.11 -7.14 -16.96
CA HIS A 90 -4.45 -6.59 -16.80
C HIS A 90 -5.05 -6.93 -15.43
N ILE A 91 -4.78 -8.14 -14.92
CA ILE A 91 -5.22 -8.57 -13.59
C ILE A 91 -4.51 -7.76 -12.52
N ILE A 92 -3.18 -7.58 -12.62
CA ILE A 92 -2.42 -6.72 -11.70
C ILE A 92 -3.01 -5.31 -11.65
N ASN A 93 -3.23 -4.71 -12.82
CA ASN A 93 -3.81 -3.37 -12.90
C ASN A 93 -5.22 -3.32 -12.29
N ALA A 94 -6.07 -4.34 -12.53
CA ALA A 94 -7.40 -4.38 -11.95
C ALA A 94 -7.37 -4.50 -10.42
N ILE A 95 -6.49 -5.35 -9.88
CA ILE A 95 -6.31 -5.53 -8.43
C ILE A 95 -5.79 -4.25 -7.77
N GLU A 96 -4.74 -3.64 -8.31
CA GLU A 96 -4.15 -2.41 -7.76
C GLU A 96 -5.12 -1.22 -7.75
N ASN A 97 -6.14 -1.24 -8.63
CA ASN A 97 -7.18 -0.22 -8.70
C ASN A 97 -8.50 -0.63 -8.02
N GLY A 98 -8.53 -1.74 -7.26
CA GLY A 98 -9.74 -2.21 -6.58
C GLY A 98 -10.88 -2.68 -7.50
N LYS A 99 -10.58 -2.92 -8.79
CA LYS A 99 -11.56 -3.38 -9.80
C LYS A 99 -11.70 -4.90 -9.85
N CYS A 100 -10.85 -5.62 -9.13
CA CYS A 100 -10.84 -7.09 -9.09
C CYS A 100 -10.52 -7.55 -7.67
N ILE A 101 -11.27 -8.53 -7.19
CA ILE A 101 -11.04 -9.22 -5.93
C ILE A 101 -10.03 -10.34 -6.20
N ALA A 102 -8.89 -10.31 -5.51
CA ALA A 102 -7.92 -11.40 -5.57
C ALA A 102 -8.43 -12.57 -4.71
N ASP A 103 -8.67 -13.72 -5.35
CA ASP A 103 -8.96 -14.97 -4.63
C ASP A 103 -7.70 -15.54 -3.97
N TYR A 104 -7.84 -16.66 -3.24
CA TYR A 104 -6.73 -17.25 -2.50
C TYR A 104 -5.56 -17.66 -3.40
N ASP A 105 -5.83 -18.20 -4.60
CA ASP A 105 -4.80 -18.64 -5.55
C ASP A 105 -4.03 -17.43 -6.11
N MET A 106 -4.75 -16.36 -6.43
CA MET A 106 -4.18 -15.08 -6.84
C MET A 106 -3.31 -14.47 -5.75
N ILE A 107 -3.75 -14.49 -4.48
CA ILE A 107 -2.96 -13.98 -3.35
C ILE A 107 -1.65 -14.75 -3.21
N VAL A 108 -1.66 -16.08 -3.34
CA VAL A 108 -0.45 -16.91 -3.29
C VAL A 108 0.50 -16.55 -4.43
N LYS A 109 0.01 -16.53 -5.67
CA LYS A 109 0.82 -16.16 -6.85
C LYS A 109 1.45 -14.78 -6.73
N LEU A 110 0.70 -13.81 -6.24
CA LEU A 110 1.19 -12.44 -6.03
C LEU A 110 2.19 -12.36 -4.89
N ALA A 111 1.97 -13.11 -3.80
CA ALA A 111 2.91 -13.21 -2.69
C ALA A 111 4.25 -13.79 -3.16
N ASP A 112 4.23 -14.86 -3.95
CA ASP A 112 5.41 -15.48 -4.52
C ASP A 112 6.12 -14.54 -5.51
N GLY A 113 5.38 -13.92 -6.44
CA GLY A 113 5.94 -12.98 -7.41
C GLY A 113 6.51 -11.71 -6.78
N LEU A 114 5.93 -11.27 -5.66
CA LEU A 114 6.44 -10.18 -4.83
C LEU A 114 7.44 -10.64 -3.78
N GLY A 115 7.73 -11.94 -3.63
CA GLY A 115 8.59 -12.49 -2.57
C GLY A 115 8.23 -12.00 -1.15
N VAL A 116 6.94 -11.99 -0.81
CA VAL A 116 6.42 -11.66 0.53
C VAL A 116 5.49 -12.78 1.01
N SER A 117 5.07 -12.75 2.28
CA SER A 117 4.07 -13.71 2.76
C SER A 117 2.64 -13.30 2.39
N CYS A 118 1.74 -14.27 2.24
CA CYS A 118 0.30 -14.01 2.09
C CYS A 118 -0.26 -13.21 3.27
N ASP A 119 0.23 -13.46 4.49
CA ASP A 119 -0.21 -12.73 5.69
C ASP A 119 0.14 -11.24 5.60
N PHE A 120 1.29 -10.89 5.02
CA PHE A 120 1.64 -9.50 4.76
C PHE A 120 0.64 -8.84 3.79
N LEU A 121 0.28 -9.50 2.69
CA LEU A 121 -0.68 -8.95 1.74
C LEU A 121 -2.06 -8.75 2.40
N LEU A 122 -2.51 -9.69 3.22
CA LEU A 122 -3.84 -9.68 3.83
C LEU A 122 -3.95 -8.81 5.10
N ARG A 123 -2.90 -8.72 5.92
CA ARG A 123 -2.91 -8.01 7.22
C ARG A 123 -1.99 -6.80 7.28
N GLY A 124 -1.03 -6.68 6.39
CA GLY A 124 -0.03 -5.61 6.37
C GLY A 124 1.10 -5.78 7.39
N LYS A 125 1.14 -6.89 8.14
CA LYS A 125 2.20 -7.15 9.12
C LYS A 125 3.34 -7.91 8.44
N GLU A 126 4.56 -7.37 8.48
CA GLU A 126 5.73 -8.16 8.10
C GLU A 126 5.95 -9.22 9.18
N LYS A 127 6.12 -10.49 8.79
CA LYS A 127 6.74 -11.46 9.69
C LYS A 127 8.22 -11.07 9.80
N HIS A 128 8.66 -10.72 11.01
CA HIS A 128 10.07 -10.87 11.35
C HIS A 128 10.38 -12.37 11.22
N VAL A 129 11.12 -12.73 10.18
CA VAL A 129 11.79 -14.03 10.13
C VAL A 129 13.06 -13.85 10.96
N GLU A 130 13.09 -14.48 12.13
CA GLU A 130 14.31 -14.70 12.91
C GLU A 130 15.28 -15.61 12.15
#